data_AF-A0A1C7P621-F1
#
_entry.id   AF-A0A1C7P621-F1
#
_cell.length_a   1.000
_cell.length_b   1.000
_cell.length_c   1.000
_cell.angle_alpha   90.00
_cell.angle_beta   90.00
_cell.angle_gamma   90.00
#
_symmetry.space_group_name_H-M   'P 1'
#
loop_
_entity.id
_entity.type
_entity.pdbx_description
1 polymer ?
#
loop_
_entity_poly.entity_id
_entity_poly.type
_entity_poly.pdbx_seq_one_letter_code
_entity_poly.pdbx_strand_id
1 'polypeptide(L)'
;MKIWTEEERQRYEAERDAEPYMPGFTRGEFDRLPKRRQEHETQKAFQLATSSLGYWKTCSLSPCRRAKACRGFLTEAQATAGGYHTSFPPCIRDGAYRQEATLKETARLYGLEDEEPGYPEKRDW
;
A
#
# COMPACT_ATOMS: atom_id res chain seq x y z
N MET A 1 2.98 -29.49 1.61
CA MET A 1 3.91 -28.47 2.13
C MET A 1 5.25 -28.66 1.43
N LYS A 2 5.74 -27.65 0.71
CA LYS A 2 7.12 -27.68 0.20
C LYS A 2 8.07 -27.57 1.40
N ILE A 3 8.95 -28.54 1.58
CA ILE A 3 10.03 -28.47 2.58
C ILE A 3 11.21 -27.82 1.85
N TRP A 4 11.65 -26.68 2.34
CA TRP A 4 12.75 -25.91 1.76
C TRP A 4 14.07 -26.34 2.39
N THR A 5 15.13 -26.43 1.60
CA THR A 5 16.48 -26.56 2.16
C THR A 5 16.94 -25.26 2.81
N GLU A 6 17.98 -25.33 3.64
CA GLU A 6 18.60 -24.15 4.25
C GLU A 6 19.08 -23.16 3.19
N GLU A 7 19.78 -23.65 2.16
CA GLU A 7 20.29 -22.83 1.06
C GLU A 7 19.17 -22.17 0.25
N GLU A 8 18.07 -22.90 -0.02
CA GLU A 8 16.93 -22.31 -0.72
C GLU A 8 16.25 -21.21 0.10
N ARG A 9 16.19 -21.38 1.43
CA ARG A 9 15.65 -20.34 2.32
C ARG A 9 16.53 -19.10 2.33
N GLN A 10 17.84 -19.27 2.47
CA GLN A 10 18.80 -18.17 2.45
C GLN A 10 18.78 -17.42 1.12
N ARG A 11 18.70 -18.14 0.00
CA ARG A 11 18.58 -17.50 -1.32
C ARG A 11 17.29 -16.69 -1.44
N TYR A 12 16.16 -17.24 -1.00
CA TYR A 12 14.88 -16.54 -1.03
C TYR A 12 14.87 -15.28 -0.16
N GLU A 13 15.48 -15.35 1.03
CA GLU A 13 15.63 -14.17 1.90
C GLU A 13 16.52 -13.10 1.26
N ALA A 14 17.65 -13.50 0.66
CA ALA A 14 18.53 -12.58 -0.05
C ALA A 14 17.85 -11.92 -1.26
N GLU A 15 17.05 -12.66 -2.03
CA GLU A 15 16.25 -12.12 -3.14
C GLU A 15 15.24 -11.08 -2.63
N ARG A 16 14.54 -11.37 -1.53
CA ARG A 16 13.59 -10.42 -0.92
C ARG A 16 14.27 -9.18 -0.35
N ASP A 17 15.43 -9.33 0.27
CA ASP A 17 16.22 -8.21 0.80
C ASP A 17 16.87 -7.38 -0.33
N ALA A 18 16.88 -7.87 -1.58
CA ALA A 18 17.36 -7.13 -2.75
C ALA A 18 16.23 -6.49 -3.57
N GLU A 19 15.00 -7.02 -3.50
CA GLU A 19 13.83 -6.55 -4.26
C GLU A 19 13.38 -5.16 -3.81
N PRO A 20 13.45 -4.11 -4.64
CA PRO A 20 12.84 -2.82 -4.32
C PRO A 20 11.32 -2.96 -4.25
N TYR A 21 10.70 -2.53 -3.14
CA TYR A 21 9.25 -2.73 -2.95
C TYR A 21 8.48 -1.41 -2.84
N MET A 22 8.99 -0.48 -2.04
CA MET A 22 8.35 0.83 -1.86
C MET A 22 9.40 1.90 -1.58
N PRO A 23 9.05 3.20 -1.68
CA PRO A 23 10.03 4.26 -1.45
C PRO A 23 10.75 4.12 -0.11
N GLY A 24 12.06 3.86 -0.16
CA GLY A 24 12.92 3.71 1.01
C GLY A 24 12.97 2.31 1.64
N PHE A 25 12.37 1.29 1.02
CA PHE A 25 12.40 -0.08 1.53
C PHE A 25 12.52 -1.13 0.41
N THR A 26 13.35 -2.14 0.66
CA THR A 26 13.25 -3.43 -0.03
C THR A 26 12.09 -4.25 0.52
N ARG A 27 11.68 -5.32 -0.18
CA ARG A 27 10.58 -6.19 0.23
C ARG A 27 10.86 -6.82 1.58
N GLY A 28 12.06 -7.36 1.76
CA GLY A 28 12.48 -7.99 3.00
C GLY A 28 12.58 -7.00 4.17
N GLU A 29 13.08 -5.78 3.95
CA GLU A 29 13.10 -4.73 4.99
C GLU A 29 11.68 -4.33 5.41
N PHE A 30 10.77 -4.13 4.46
CA PHE A 30 9.39 -3.78 4.75
C PHE A 30 8.67 -4.89 5.54
N ASP A 31 8.81 -6.13 5.10
CA ASP A 31 8.12 -7.28 5.70
C ASP A 31 8.62 -7.56 7.14
N ARG A 32 9.84 -7.13 7.48
CA ARG A 32 10.40 -7.18 8.84
C ARG A 32 9.88 -6.08 9.77
N LEU A 33 9.22 -5.04 9.24
CA LEU A 33 8.62 -3.98 10.07
C LEU A 33 7.45 -4.54 10.90
N PRO A 34 7.21 -4.01 12.12
CA PRO A 34 5.97 -4.27 12.83
C PRO A 34 4.75 -3.90 11.99
N LYS A 35 3.66 -4.69 12.05
CA LYS A 35 2.45 -4.48 11.22
C LYS A 35 1.94 -3.03 11.20
N ARG A 36 1.91 -2.35 12.36
CA ARG A 36 1.51 -0.93 12.43
C ARG A 36 2.42 0.00 11.65
N ARG A 37 3.72 -0.29 11.58
CA ARG A 37 4.67 0.46 10.75
C ARG A 37 4.47 0.17 9.27
N GLN A 38 4.21 -1.08 8.89
CA GLN A 38 3.83 -1.43 7.52
C GLN A 38 2.58 -0.66 7.07
N GLU A 39 1.54 -0.63 7.91
CA GLU A 39 0.31 0.14 7.67
C GLU A 39 0.59 1.64 7.52
N HIS A 40 1.46 2.19 8.38
CA HIS A 40 1.82 3.61 8.30
C HIS A 40 2.57 3.96 7.00
N GLU A 41 3.56 3.16 6.61
CA GLU A 41 4.33 3.41 5.39
C GLU A 41 3.48 3.21 4.14
N THR A 42 2.59 2.22 4.12
CA THR A 42 1.63 2.04 3.00
C THR A 42 0.65 3.22 2.91
N GLN A 43 0.12 3.70 4.04
CA GLN A 43 -0.71 4.91 4.06
C GLN A 43 0.03 6.11 3.47
N LYS A 44 1.31 6.28 3.83
CA LYS A 44 2.18 7.34 3.30
C LYS A 44 2.37 7.21 1.79
N ALA A 45 2.60 6.01 1.26
CA ALA A 45 2.74 5.77 -0.17
C ALA A 45 1.46 6.20 -0.94
N PHE A 46 0.28 5.90 -0.39
CA PHE A 46 -1.00 6.25 -1.00
C PHE A 46 -1.44 7.70 -0.78
N GLN A 47 -0.79 8.48 0.09
CA GLN A 47 -1.11 9.90 0.27
C GLN A 47 -0.93 10.70 -1.02
N LEU A 48 0.06 10.35 -1.85
CA LEU A 48 0.30 11.04 -3.13
C LEU A 48 -0.86 10.81 -4.11
N ALA A 49 -1.22 9.56 -4.36
CA ALA A 49 -2.32 9.20 -5.27
C ALA A 49 -3.66 9.79 -4.79
N THR A 50 -3.97 9.68 -3.50
CA THR A 50 -5.21 10.25 -2.95
C THR A 50 -5.25 11.79 -2.99
N SER A 51 -4.08 12.44 -2.94
CA SER A 51 -3.97 13.88 -3.16
C SER A 51 -4.25 14.25 -4.61
N SER A 52 -3.66 13.50 -5.55
CA SER A 52 -3.84 13.66 -6.99
C SER A 52 -5.32 13.51 -7.40
N LEU A 53 -5.99 12.48 -6.89
CA LEU A 53 -7.43 12.24 -7.09
C LEU A 53 -8.36 13.26 -6.40
N GLY A 54 -7.80 14.21 -5.65
CA GLY A 54 -8.57 15.28 -5.03
C GLY A 54 -9.44 14.85 -3.85
N TYR A 55 -9.17 13.69 -3.23
CA TYR A 55 -10.00 13.16 -2.14
C TYR A 55 -10.00 14.06 -0.90
N TRP A 56 -8.98 14.90 -0.74
CA TRP A 56 -8.94 15.95 0.28
C TRP A 56 -10.19 16.83 0.27
N LYS A 57 -10.82 17.09 -0.89
CA LYS A 57 -12.04 17.91 -1.01
C LYS A 57 -13.20 17.38 -0.18
N THR A 58 -13.29 16.06 -0.03
CA THR A 58 -14.37 15.37 0.69
C THR A 58 -13.88 14.72 1.99
N CYS A 59 -12.63 14.91 2.38
CA CYS A 59 -12.09 14.35 3.62
C CYS A 59 -12.71 15.04 4.84
N SER A 60 -12.99 14.29 5.91
CA SER A 60 -13.49 14.83 7.19
C SER A 60 -12.42 15.62 7.94
N LEU A 61 -11.14 15.29 7.76
CA LEU A 61 -10.01 15.96 8.41
C LEU A 61 -9.80 17.37 7.84
N SER A 62 -9.91 18.38 8.71
CA SER A 62 -9.72 19.78 8.33
C SER A 62 -8.31 20.10 7.78
N PRO A 63 -7.20 19.49 8.26
CA PRO A 63 -5.88 19.72 7.68
C PRO A 63 -5.76 19.31 6.22
N CYS A 64 -6.37 18.19 5.81
CA CYS A 64 -6.32 17.74 4.41
C CYS A 64 -6.97 18.75 3.46
N ARG A 65 -8.14 19.28 3.86
CA ARG A 65 -8.86 20.31 3.07
C ARG A 65 -8.04 21.59 2.92
N ARG A 66 -7.43 22.07 4.01
CA ARG A 66 -6.60 23.29 4.00
C ARG A 66 -5.33 23.11 3.16
N ALA A 67 -4.67 21.97 3.29
CA ALA A 67 -3.44 21.67 2.57
C ALA A 67 -3.66 21.30 1.08
N LYS A 68 -4.92 21.13 0.65
CA LYS A 68 -5.30 20.61 -0.67
C LYS A 68 -4.57 19.30 -1.03
N ALA A 69 -4.35 18.46 -0.02
CA ALA A 69 -3.63 17.20 -0.13
C ALA A 69 -4.02 16.26 1.02
N CYS A 70 -3.89 14.94 0.83
CA CYS A 70 -3.99 13.99 1.92
C CYS A 70 -2.78 14.14 2.87
N ARG A 71 -3.06 14.43 4.14
CA ARG A 71 -2.05 14.55 5.22
C ARG A 71 -2.38 13.67 6.42
N GLY A 72 -3.48 12.92 6.33
CA GLY A 72 -4.00 12.14 7.44
C GLY A 72 -3.38 10.75 7.50
N PHE A 73 -3.34 10.22 8.72
CA PHE A 73 -3.14 8.81 9.01
C PHE A 73 -4.35 8.31 9.79
N LEU A 74 -4.63 7.02 9.70
CA LEU A 74 -5.65 6.40 10.53
C LEU A 74 -5.22 6.46 11.99
N THR A 75 -6.11 6.96 12.84
CA THR A 75 -5.97 6.78 14.28
C THR A 75 -6.22 5.32 14.65
N GLU A 76 -5.78 4.90 15.83
CA GLU A 76 -6.04 3.54 16.31
C GLU A 76 -7.55 3.23 16.33
N ALA A 77 -8.38 4.17 16.79
CA ALA A 77 -9.83 4.04 16.78
C ALA A 77 -10.40 3.87 15.35
N GLN A 78 -9.86 4.60 14.36
CA GLN A 78 -10.28 4.44 12.96
C GLN A 78 -9.85 3.09 12.39
N ALA A 79 -8.66 2.61 12.78
CA ALA A 79 -8.14 1.33 12.32
C ALA A 79 -8.90 0.12 12.89
N THR A 80 -9.62 0.27 14.02
CA THR A 80 -10.40 -0.81 14.65
C THR A 80 -11.90 -0.70 14.39
N ALA A 81 -12.42 0.46 13.99
CA ALA A 81 -13.86 0.69 13.79
C ALA A 81 -14.47 0.02 12.53
N GLY A 82 -13.69 -0.70 11.72
CA GLY A 82 -14.18 -1.48 10.57
C GLY A 82 -14.51 -0.69 9.29
N GLY A 83 -14.60 0.64 9.36
CA GLY A 83 -14.89 1.51 8.20
C GLY A 83 -13.65 2.00 7.43
N TYR A 84 -12.47 1.43 7.69
CA TYR A 84 -11.23 1.78 7.01
C TYR A 84 -10.40 0.52 6.77
N HIS A 85 -9.81 0.42 5.59
CA HIS A 85 -8.76 -0.54 5.33
C HIS A 85 -7.42 0.03 5.82
N THR A 86 -6.67 -0.71 6.63
CA THR A 86 -5.55 -0.14 7.42
C THR A 86 -4.36 0.32 6.60
N SER A 87 -4.19 -0.21 5.38
CA SER A 87 -3.15 0.23 4.44
C SER A 87 -3.45 1.55 3.74
N PHE A 88 -4.70 2.04 3.79
CA PHE A 88 -5.14 3.21 3.03
C PHE A 88 -5.33 4.44 3.93
N PRO A 89 -4.93 5.65 3.50
CA PRO A 89 -5.08 6.84 4.32
C PRO A 89 -6.57 7.24 4.47
N PRO A 90 -6.93 8.02 5.50
CA PRO A 90 -8.32 8.36 5.85
C PRO A 90 -9.11 9.10 4.76
N CYS A 91 -8.43 9.67 3.74
CA CYS A 91 -9.12 10.32 2.61
C CYS A 91 -9.90 9.34 1.72
N ILE A 92 -9.53 8.05 1.73
CA ILE A 92 -10.21 7.02 0.93
C ILE A 92 -11.54 6.63 1.57
N ARG A 93 -11.61 6.55 2.91
CA ARG A 93 -12.76 6.05 3.68
C ARG A 93 -13.10 4.59 3.32
N ASP A 94 -14.28 4.13 3.73
CA ASP A 94 -14.88 2.89 3.28
C ASP A 94 -15.48 3.07 1.87
N GLY A 95 -15.04 2.26 0.91
CA GLY A 95 -15.50 2.34 -0.46
C GLY A 95 -14.50 1.73 -1.43
N ALA A 96 -14.77 0.49 -1.87
CA ALA A 96 -13.95 -0.24 -2.82
C ALA A 96 -13.61 0.58 -4.08
N TYR A 97 -14.55 1.41 -4.56
CA TYR A 97 -14.33 2.30 -5.71
C TYR A 97 -13.15 3.27 -5.52
N ARG A 98 -13.02 3.88 -4.33
CA ARG A 98 -11.91 4.81 -4.04
C ARG A 98 -10.59 4.08 -3.86
N GLN A 99 -10.61 2.84 -3.36
CA GLN A 99 -9.42 2.01 -3.23
C GLN A 99 -8.88 1.62 -4.61
N GLU A 100 -9.76 1.14 -5.50
CA GLU A 100 -9.38 0.77 -6.87
C GLU A 100 -8.81 1.97 -7.64
N ALA A 101 -9.49 3.12 -7.61
CA ALA A 101 -8.99 4.34 -8.25
C ALA A 101 -7.64 4.79 -7.66
N THR A 102 -7.43 4.62 -6.34
CA THR A 102 -6.14 4.92 -5.72
C THR A 102 -5.05 3.97 -6.21
N LEU A 103 -5.31 2.68 -6.32
CA LEU A 103 -4.34 1.70 -6.83
C LEU A 103 -3.93 2.02 -8.27
N LYS A 104 -4.91 2.31 -9.13
CA LYS A 104 -4.66 2.73 -10.52
C LYS A 104 -3.83 4.01 -10.58
N GLU A 105 -4.22 5.03 -9.83
CA GLU A 105 -3.46 6.28 -9.79
C GLU A 105 -2.05 6.11 -9.20
N THR A 106 -1.89 5.19 -8.24
CA THR A 106 -0.58 4.85 -7.69
C THR A 106 0.30 4.23 -8.77
N ALA A 107 -0.22 3.25 -9.51
CA ALA A 107 0.50 2.65 -10.64
C ALA A 107 0.91 3.72 -11.66
N ARG A 108 0.00 4.63 -12.04
CA ARG A 108 0.29 5.78 -12.92
C ARG A 108 1.44 6.64 -12.43
N LEU A 109 1.40 7.03 -11.15
CA LEU A 109 2.37 7.94 -10.56
C LEU A 109 3.76 7.31 -10.41
N TYR A 110 3.82 5.99 -10.24
CA TYR A 110 5.07 5.24 -10.17
C TYR A 110 5.54 4.67 -11.52
N GLY A 111 4.78 4.90 -12.61
CA GLY A 111 5.13 4.38 -13.94
C GLY A 111 4.97 2.87 -14.08
N LEU A 112 4.06 2.26 -13.31
CA LEU A 112 3.79 0.81 -13.27
C LEU A 112 2.60 0.41 -14.18
N GLU A 113 2.09 1.32 -15.02
CA GLU A 113 0.94 1.05 -15.89
C GLU A 113 1.26 0.12 -17.07
N ASP A 114 2.55 -0.04 -17.42
CA ASP A 114 3.01 -0.82 -18.58
C ASP A 114 3.37 -2.29 -18.23
N GLU A 115 3.29 -2.68 -16.96
CA GLU A 115 3.38 -4.09 -16.56
C GLU A 115 1.96 -4.63 -16.42
N GLU A 116 1.42 -5.23 -17.49
CA GLU A 116 0.33 -6.20 -17.29
C GLU A 116 0.82 -7.21 -16.24
N PRO A 117 0.10 -7.41 -15.12
CA PRO A 117 0.43 -8.50 -14.24
C PRO A 117 0.22 -9.74 -15.08
N GLY A 118 1.33 -10.38 -15.48
CA GLY A 118 1.34 -11.73 -15.99
C GLY A 118 0.77 -12.62 -14.90
N TYR A 119 -0.55 -12.68 -14.80
CA TYR A 119 -1.23 -13.73 -14.08
C TYR A 119 -0.77 -15.01 -14.78
N PRO A 120 -0.02 -15.90 -14.10
CA PRO A 120 0.20 -17.20 -14.68
C PRO A 120 -1.18 -17.79 -14.95
N GLU A 121 -1.42 -18.13 -16.22
CA GLU A 121 -2.60 -18.90 -16.61
C GLU A 121 -2.76 -20.03 -15.59
N LYS A 122 -4.01 -20.16 -15.14
CA LYS A 122 -4.49 -21.09 -14.12
C LYS A 122 -3.62 -22.36 -14.10
N ARG A 123 -2.90 -22.59 -13.01
CA ARG A 123 -2.44 -23.94 -12.71
C ARG A 123 -3.67 -24.75 -12.35
N ASP A 124 -4.10 -25.57 -13.29
CA ASP A 124 -5.12 -26.59 -13.10
C ASP A 124 -4.75 -27.44 -11.88
N TRP A 125 -5.64 -27.43 -10.88
CA TRP A 125 -5.68 -28.40 -9.79
C TRP A 125 -6.77 -29.42 -10.10
#